data_AF-A0AB38AMJ3-F1
#
_entry.id   AF-A0AB38AMJ3-F1
#
_cell.length_a   1.000
_cell.length_b   1.000
_cell.length_c   1.000
_cell.angle_alpha   90.00
_cell.angle_beta   90.00
_cell.angle_gamma   90.00
#
_symmetry.space_group_name_H-M   'P 1'
#
loop_
_entity.id
_entity.type
_entity.pdbx_description
1 polymer ?
#
loop_
_entity_poly.entity_id
_entity_poly.type
_entity_poly.pdbx_seq_one_letter_code
_entity_poly.pdbx_strand_id
1 'polypeptide(L)'
;MRPTAPAALGALALVLVLPVSATADELVIGGKPAALSQSPWAVALASHERFGTQRSGQFCGGVLVGHSTVVTAAHCLSKEILGVPWREVRDLRIVVGRDKLSGGGGQELKPAKVWVNPRYDSYTNDGDMAVLTLGKPVPNRPIPMAGRQDSAYRAGNAATVYGWGDTTGGGSYASRLRAAHVNVLPDAVCARAYPGSADGTYKARTMLCAGAPRGGRDACQGDSGGPLVVRGRLVGLVSWGTGCGRPGRPGVYTRASAILPAVSANGAG
;
A
#
# COMPACT_ATOMS: atom_id res chain seq x y z
N MET A 1 1.31 -12.84 -81.61
CA MET A 1 1.88 -12.32 -80.34
C MET A 1 0.73 -12.05 -79.35
N ARG A 2 1.03 -11.91 -78.05
CA ARG A 2 0.08 -11.84 -76.91
C ARG A 2 -0.69 -13.14 -76.62
N PRO A 3 -0.31 -13.92 -75.59
CA PRO A 3 -1.20 -14.89 -74.96
C PRO A 3 -2.13 -14.19 -73.95
N THR A 4 -3.36 -14.70 -73.81
CA THR A 4 -4.30 -14.28 -72.76
C THR A 4 -4.23 -15.26 -71.59
N ALA A 5 -3.68 -14.83 -70.44
CA ALA A 5 -3.73 -15.61 -69.20
C ALA A 5 -5.10 -15.45 -68.51
N PRO A 6 -5.63 -16.49 -67.85
CA PRO A 6 -6.87 -16.38 -67.07
C PRO A 6 -6.65 -15.57 -65.79
N ALA A 7 -7.65 -14.78 -65.40
CA ALA A 7 -7.61 -14.00 -64.17
C ALA A 7 -7.83 -14.90 -62.94
N ALA A 8 -6.78 -15.15 -62.17
CA ALA A 8 -6.88 -15.86 -60.90
C ALA A 8 -7.46 -14.92 -59.82
N LEU A 9 -8.72 -15.14 -59.44
CA LEU A 9 -9.36 -14.46 -58.30
C LEU A 9 -8.76 -14.99 -56.99
N GLY A 10 -7.68 -14.35 -56.53
CA GLY A 10 -7.07 -14.61 -55.23
C GLY A 10 -8.03 -14.22 -54.10
N ALA A 11 -8.66 -15.22 -53.47
CA ALA A 11 -9.51 -15.01 -52.32
C ALA A 11 -8.68 -14.50 -51.13
N LEU A 12 -8.81 -13.20 -50.82
CA LEU A 12 -8.09 -12.58 -49.72
C LEU A 12 -8.70 -13.05 -48.39
N ALA A 13 -8.11 -14.08 -47.80
CA ALA A 13 -8.53 -14.62 -46.50
C ALA A 13 -8.26 -13.58 -45.40
N LEU A 14 -9.26 -12.75 -45.11
CA LEU A 14 -9.20 -11.74 -44.07
C LEU A 14 -9.18 -12.43 -42.70
N VAL A 15 -7.96 -12.69 -42.19
CA VAL A 15 -7.76 -13.21 -40.84
C VAL A 15 -8.32 -12.19 -39.86
N LEU A 16 -9.50 -12.48 -39.32
CA LEU A 16 -10.13 -11.67 -38.28
C LEU A 16 -9.33 -11.85 -36.98
N VAL A 17 -8.29 -11.03 -36.81
CA VAL A 17 -7.60 -10.87 -35.54
C VAL A 17 -8.58 -10.18 -34.59
N LEU A 18 -9.42 -10.99 -33.94
CA LEU A 18 -10.27 -10.52 -32.86
C LEU A 18 -9.36 -9.83 -31.84
N PRO A 19 -9.63 -8.57 -31.46
CA PRO A 19 -8.85 -7.93 -30.42
C PRO A 19 -9.06 -8.73 -29.14
N VAL A 20 -7.98 -9.38 -28.68
CA VAL A 20 -7.94 -9.96 -27.34
C VAL A 20 -7.97 -8.77 -26.38
N SER A 21 -9.18 -8.39 -25.96
CA SER A 21 -9.42 -7.34 -24.97
C SER A 21 -8.68 -7.70 -23.70
N ALA A 22 -7.49 -7.15 -23.54
CA ALA A 22 -6.66 -7.37 -22.36
C ALA A 22 -7.47 -7.01 -21.12
N THR A 23 -7.69 -7.99 -20.25
CA THR A 23 -8.52 -7.81 -19.05
C THR A 23 -7.87 -6.76 -18.15
N ALA A 24 -8.43 -5.55 -18.16
CA ALA A 24 -7.89 -4.36 -17.50
C ALA A 24 -8.06 -4.46 -15.97
N ASP A 25 -7.28 -5.36 -15.36
CA ASP A 25 -7.33 -5.70 -13.95
C ASP A 25 -5.93 -5.50 -13.32
N GLU A 26 -5.34 -4.31 -13.51
CA GLU A 26 -4.04 -3.86 -12.95
C GLU A 26 -4.16 -2.50 -12.21
N LEU A 27 -4.93 -2.47 -11.13
CA LEU A 27 -5.42 -1.24 -10.48
C LEU A 27 -5.58 -1.48 -8.96
N VAL A 28 -4.76 -1.09 -7.96
CA VAL A 28 -3.69 -0.07 -7.75
C VAL A 28 -2.78 0.23 -8.94
N ILE A 29 -2.31 1.49 -9.00
CA ILE A 29 -1.64 2.11 -10.16
C ILE A 29 -0.54 1.20 -10.74
N GLY A 30 -0.85 0.54 -11.86
CA GLY A 30 0.05 -0.38 -12.57
C GLY A 30 0.50 -1.60 -11.74
N GLY A 31 -0.33 -2.05 -10.81
CA GLY A 31 -0.11 -3.18 -9.90
C GLY A 31 -1.15 -4.29 -10.07
N LYS A 32 -0.75 -5.54 -9.78
CA LYS A 32 -1.52 -6.76 -10.10
C LYS A 32 -2.38 -7.26 -8.92
N PRO A 33 -3.37 -8.15 -9.13
CA PRO A 33 -4.02 -8.86 -8.04
C PRO A 33 -2.98 -9.61 -7.20
N ALA A 34 -3.05 -9.49 -5.88
CA ALA A 34 -2.12 -10.15 -4.96
C ALA A 34 -2.88 -11.18 -4.11
N ALA A 35 -2.39 -12.43 -4.12
CA ALA A 35 -3.05 -13.51 -3.39
C ALA A 35 -2.68 -13.48 -1.89
N LEU A 36 -3.64 -13.79 -1.03
CA LEU A 36 -3.42 -13.82 0.43
C LEU A 36 -2.27 -14.74 0.86
N SER A 37 -1.99 -15.81 0.11
CA SER A 37 -0.85 -16.72 0.35
C SER A 37 0.52 -16.05 0.19
N GLN A 38 0.60 -15.05 -0.69
CA GLN A 38 1.80 -14.26 -0.99
C GLN A 38 1.99 -13.12 0.02
N SER A 39 0.90 -12.50 0.48
CA SER A 39 0.90 -11.36 1.40
C SER A 39 0.00 -11.55 2.64
N PRO A 40 0.15 -12.62 3.45
CA PRO A 40 -0.74 -12.93 4.57
C PRO A 40 -0.65 -11.94 5.74
N TRP A 41 0.37 -11.08 5.73
CA TRP A 41 0.60 -9.99 6.68
C TRP A 41 -0.12 -8.69 6.32
N ALA A 42 -0.66 -8.55 5.10
CA ALA A 42 -1.41 -7.36 4.71
C ALA A 42 -2.77 -7.37 5.43
N VAL A 43 -3.12 -6.27 6.08
CA VAL A 43 -4.40 -6.10 6.78
C VAL A 43 -5.04 -4.78 6.37
N ALA A 44 -6.36 -4.70 6.44
CA ALA A 44 -7.10 -3.46 6.22
C ALA A 44 -7.57 -2.85 7.55
N LEU A 45 -7.53 -1.53 7.66
CA LEU A 45 -8.19 -0.77 8.71
C LEU A 45 -9.58 -0.34 8.21
N ALA A 46 -10.59 -0.58 9.04
CA ALA A 46 -12.00 -0.51 8.65
C ALA A 46 -12.91 0.11 9.72
N SER A 47 -14.00 0.75 9.28
CA SER A 47 -15.15 1.11 10.10
C SER A 47 -16.39 1.19 9.20
N HIS A 48 -17.42 0.42 9.53
CA HIS A 48 -18.70 0.44 8.82
C HIS A 48 -19.54 1.65 9.21
N GLU A 49 -19.44 2.13 10.46
CA GLU A 49 -20.11 3.36 10.92
C GLU A 49 -19.57 4.63 10.27
N ARG A 50 -18.28 4.66 9.89
CA ARG A 50 -17.62 5.84 9.30
C ARG A 50 -17.45 5.79 7.79
N PHE A 51 -17.24 4.60 7.20
CA PHE A 51 -16.95 4.43 5.76
C PHE A 51 -17.91 3.48 5.03
N GLY A 52 -18.99 3.04 5.70
CA GLY A 52 -20.03 2.18 5.13
C GLY A 52 -19.65 0.70 5.02
N THR A 53 -20.57 -0.13 4.55
CA THR A 53 -20.37 -1.59 4.43
C THR A 53 -19.70 -2.02 3.11
N GLN A 54 -19.64 -1.14 2.11
CA GLN A 54 -18.92 -1.40 0.87
C GLN A 54 -17.43 -1.60 1.16
N ARG A 55 -16.81 -2.60 0.50
CA ARG A 55 -15.38 -2.95 0.71
C ARG A 55 -15.01 -3.07 2.21
N SER A 56 -15.89 -3.66 3.03
CA SER A 56 -15.70 -3.80 4.48
C SER A 56 -15.40 -2.48 5.21
N GLY A 57 -15.86 -1.33 4.70
CA GLY A 57 -15.59 0.00 5.29
C GLY A 57 -14.11 0.36 5.38
N GLN A 58 -13.30 -0.17 4.45
CA GLN A 58 -11.85 0.02 4.44
C GLN A 58 -11.46 1.47 4.12
N PHE A 59 -10.63 2.06 4.98
CA PHE A 59 -10.11 3.42 4.85
C PHE A 59 -8.58 3.52 4.85
N CYS A 60 -7.89 2.53 5.45
CA CYS A 60 -6.42 2.45 5.45
C CYS A 60 -5.94 0.99 5.33
N GLY A 61 -4.64 0.82 5.08
CA GLY A 61 -3.92 -0.44 5.23
C GLY A 61 -3.21 -0.57 6.58
N GLY A 62 -2.61 -1.74 6.78
CA GLY A 62 -1.74 -2.05 7.91
C GLY A 62 -0.92 -3.31 7.65
N VAL A 63 -0.07 -3.66 8.61
CA VAL A 63 0.87 -4.79 8.49
C VAL A 63 0.93 -5.59 9.78
N LEU A 64 0.67 -6.90 9.71
CA LEU A 64 0.90 -7.86 10.78
C LEU A 64 2.40 -8.14 10.92
N VAL A 65 3.02 -7.65 12.00
CA VAL A 65 4.46 -7.81 12.31
C VAL A 65 4.72 -8.78 13.47
N GLY A 66 3.66 -9.19 14.17
CA GLY A 66 3.64 -10.33 15.09
C GLY A 66 2.22 -10.89 15.17
N HIS A 67 2.03 -12.11 15.68
CA HIS A 67 0.72 -12.77 15.65
C HIS A 67 -0.41 -12.02 16.37
N SER A 68 -0.09 -11.11 17.31
CA SER A 68 -1.06 -10.20 17.95
C SER A 68 -0.72 -8.70 17.73
N THR A 69 0.19 -8.37 16.81
CA THR A 69 0.74 -7.01 16.65
C THR A 69 0.65 -6.55 15.20
N VAL A 70 -0.15 -5.50 14.97
CA VAL A 70 -0.29 -4.80 13.69
C VAL A 70 0.33 -3.41 13.79
N VAL A 71 0.96 -2.94 12.71
CA VAL A 71 1.41 -1.56 12.53
C VAL A 71 0.66 -0.90 11.38
N THR A 72 0.48 0.42 11.44
CA THR A 72 -0.17 1.25 10.43
C THR A 72 0.36 2.69 10.55
N ALA A 73 -0.10 3.62 9.71
CA ALA A 73 0.22 5.03 9.82
C ALA A 73 -0.51 5.68 11.02
N ALA A 74 0.06 6.73 11.61
CA ALA A 74 -0.60 7.53 12.65
C ALA A 74 -1.75 8.36 12.06
N HIS A 75 -1.59 8.88 10.84
CA HIS A 75 -2.59 9.71 10.18
C HIS A 75 -3.91 8.96 9.93
N CYS A 76 -3.87 7.64 9.73
CA CYS A 76 -5.06 6.79 9.66
C CYS A 76 -5.93 6.84 10.92
N LEU A 77 -5.38 7.27 12.07
CA LEU A 77 -6.08 7.40 13.34
C LEU A 77 -6.27 8.87 13.77
N SER A 78 -6.08 9.81 12.83
CA SER A 78 -6.28 11.24 13.06
C SER A 78 -7.75 11.64 12.93
N LYS A 79 -8.09 12.82 13.45
CA LYS A 79 -9.46 13.36 13.37
C LYS A 79 -9.83 13.76 11.94
N GLU A 80 -8.85 14.06 11.10
CA GLU A 80 -9.04 14.48 9.72
C GLU A 80 -9.48 13.31 8.84
N ILE A 81 -8.93 12.11 9.05
CA ILE A 81 -9.33 10.89 8.34
C ILE A 81 -10.61 10.29 8.94
N LEU A 82 -10.72 10.20 10.26
CA LEU A 82 -11.86 9.55 10.93
C LEU A 82 -13.07 10.48 11.13
N GLY A 83 -12.91 11.80 10.97
CA GLY A 83 -13.87 12.86 11.31
C GLY A 83 -14.08 13.11 12.82
N VAL A 84 -13.67 12.15 13.66
CA VAL A 84 -13.73 12.17 15.12
C VAL A 84 -12.41 11.64 15.71
N PRO A 85 -12.04 11.96 16.95
CA PRO A 85 -10.93 11.29 17.63
C PRO A 85 -11.08 9.77 17.62
N TRP A 86 -10.00 9.01 17.35
CA TRP A 86 -10.08 7.55 17.19
C TRP A 86 -10.70 6.80 18.39
N ARG A 87 -10.63 7.39 19.59
CA ARG A 87 -11.23 6.85 20.83
C ARG A 87 -12.76 6.80 20.79
N GLU A 88 -13.39 7.61 19.95
CA GLU A 88 -14.84 7.69 19.76
C GLU A 88 -15.35 6.75 18.66
N VAL A 89 -14.46 6.18 17.82
CA VAL A 89 -14.83 5.22 16.77
C VAL A 89 -15.15 3.86 17.41
N ARG A 90 -16.44 3.60 17.61
CA ARG A 90 -16.95 2.45 18.36
C ARG A 90 -16.65 1.11 17.68
N ASP A 91 -16.64 1.09 16.35
CA ASP A 91 -16.59 -0.10 15.50
C ASP A 91 -15.26 -0.29 14.75
N LEU A 92 -14.18 0.39 15.15
CA LEU A 92 -12.85 0.27 14.54
C LEU A 92 -12.42 -1.20 14.41
N ARG A 93 -12.16 -1.64 13.18
CA ARG A 93 -11.84 -3.02 12.79
C ARG A 93 -10.47 -3.11 12.12
N ILE A 94 -9.85 -4.26 12.31
CA ILE A 94 -8.68 -4.73 11.59
C ILE A 94 -9.12 -5.99 10.83
N VAL A 95 -9.13 -5.91 9.50
CA VAL A 95 -9.50 -7.03 8.64
C VAL A 95 -8.23 -7.82 8.29
N VAL A 96 -8.16 -9.06 8.77
CA VAL A 96 -6.99 -9.94 8.62
C VAL A 96 -7.39 -11.15 7.78
N GLY A 97 -6.55 -11.61 6.85
CA GLY A 97 -6.80 -12.87 6.15
C GLY A 97 -7.90 -12.80 5.07
N ARG A 98 -8.15 -11.62 4.49
CA ARG A 98 -9.11 -11.39 3.40
C ARG A 98 -8.42 -10.65 2.26
N ASP A 99 -8.47 -11.16 1.03
CA ASP A 99 -7.99 -10.45 -0.16
C ASP A 99 -9.11 -9.60 -0.79
N LYS A 100 -10.32 -10.16 -0.92
CA LYS A 100 -11.50 -9.48 -1.47
C LYS A 100 -12.35 -8.85 -0.36
N LEU A 101 -12.26 -7.53 -0.21
CA LEU A 101 -13.02 -6.75 0.78
C LEU A 101 -14.55 -6.72 0.53
N SER A 102 -14.99 -7.08 -0.67
CA SER A 102 -16.40 -7.30 -1.03
C SER A 102 -16.77 -8.79 -1.06
N GLY A 103 -16.16 -9.58 -0.17
CA GLY A 103 -16.43 -11.00 0.02
C GLY A 103 -16.22 -11.44 1.48
N GLY A 104 -16.60 -12.68 1.78
CA GLY A 104 -16.34 -13.30 3.08
C GLY A 104 -14.90 -13.82 3.24
N GLY A 105 -14.66 -14.55 4.32
CA GLY A 105 -13.33 -15.04 4.70
C GLY A 105 -12.54 -14.04 5.55
N GLY A 106 -11.40 -14.50 6.08
CA GLY A 106 -10.62 -13.75 7.06
C GLY A 106 -11.34 -13.54 8.39
N GLN A 107 -10.88 -12.56 9.15
CA GLN A 107 -11.42 -12.14 10.44
C GLN A 107 -11.50 -10.61 10.49
N GLU A 108 -12.56 -10.08 11.10
CA GLU A 108 -12.68 -8.65 11.45
C GLU A 108 -12.52 -8.50 12.96
N LEU A 109 -11.41 -7.93 13.39
CA LEU A 109 -11.01 -7.89 14.79
C LEU A 109 -11.02 -6.46 15.32
N LYS A 110 -11.65 -6.23 16.49
CA LYS A 110 -11.49 -4.98 17.22
C LYS A 110 -10.09 -4.95 17.89
N PRO A 111 -9.31 -3.86 17.80
CA PRO A 111 -8.08 -3.75 18.57
C PRO A 111 -8.36 -3.76 20.07
N ALA A 112 -7.57 -4.53 20.83
CA ALA A 112 -7.62 -4.54 22.30
C ALA A 112 -6.82 -3.36 22.90
N LYS A 113 -5.77 -2.92 22.20
CA LYS A 113 -4.98 -1.72 22.53
C LYS A 113 -4.65 -0.98 21.24
N VAL A 114 -4.68 0.35 21.32
CA VAL A 114 -4.27 1.27 20.25
C VAL A 114 -3.23 2.20 20.86
N TRP A 115 -2.05 2.28 20.23
CA TRP A 115 -1.01 3.26 20.55
C TRP A 115 -0.70 4.04 19.28
N VAL A 116 -1.02 5.32 19.27
CA VAL A 116 -0.61 6.27 18.21
C VAL A 116 0.68 6.94 18.69
N ASN A 117 1.67 7.11 17.81
CA ASN A 117 2.91 7.77 18.21
C ASN A 117 2.63 9.22 18.70
N PRO A 118 2.90 9.57 19.97
CA PRO A 118 2.68 10.91 20.50
C PRO A 118 3.69 11.95 19.97
N ARG A 119 4.68 11.51 19.17
CA ARG A 119 5.62 12.35 18.43
C ARG A 119 5.33 12.36 16.91
N TYR A 120 4.13 11.97 16.50
CA TYR A 120 3.68 12.16 15.12
C TYR A 120 3.44 13.65 14.86
N ASP A 121 4.12 14.19 13.85
CA ASP A 121 3.96 15.56 13.36
C ASP A 121 3.14 15.51 12.07
N SER A 122 1.88 15.96 12.13
CA SER A 122 0.95 15.96 10.98
C SER A 122 1.22 17.05 9.94
N TYR A 123 2.14 18.00 10.20
CA TYR A 123 2.58 18.98 9.21
C TYR A 123 3.74 18.45 8.36
N THR A 124 4.70 17.72 8.97
CA THR A 124 5.82 17.12 8.24
C THR A 124 5.70 15.62 7.96
N ASN A 125 4.63 14.97 8.42
CA ASN A 125 4.42 13.52 8.44
C ASN A 125 5.57 12.73 9.12
N ASP A 126 6.28 13.36 10.05
CA ASP A 126 7.39 12.72 10.75
C ASP A 126 6.89 11.83 11.89
N GLY A 127 7.49 10.65 12.01
CA GLY A 127 7.03 9.63 12.96
C GLY A 127 5.60 9.10 12.68
N ASP A 128 5.10 9.19 11.44
CA ASP A 128 3.77 8.71 11.05
C ASP A 128 3.63 7.19 11.19
N MET A 129 3.28 6.74 12.40
CA MET A 129 2.99 5.34 12.71
C MET A 129 2.13 5.14 13.97
N ALA A 130 1.40 4.03 13.99
CA ALA A 130 0.66 3.53 15.14
C ALA A 130 0.83 2.01 15.26
N VAL A 131 0.66 1.51 16.49
CA VAL A 131 0.69 0.10 16.86
C VAL A 131 -0.69 -0.31 17.37
N LEU A 132 -1.24 -1.37 16.80
CA LEU A 132 -2.53 -1.95 17.15
C LEU A 132 -2.31 -3.37 17.69
N THR A 133 -2.79 -3.64 18.90
CA THR A 133 -2.68 -4.97 19.52
C THR A 133 -4.01 -5.72 19.36
N LEU A 134 -3.95 -6.93 18.82
CA LEU A 134 -5.10 -7.83 18.71
C LEU A 134 -5.36 -8.50 20.06
N GLY A 135 -6.64 -8.69 20.42
CA GLY A 135 -7.00 -9.34 21.69
C GLY A 135 -6.72 -10.85 21.74
N LYS A 136 -6.43 -11.48 20.60
CA LYS A 136 -5.99 -12.88 20.45
C LYS A 136 -5.01 -13.00 19.27
N PRO A 137 -4.08 -13.97 19.30
CA PRO A 137 -3.22 -14.26 18.15
C PRO A 137 -4.02 -14.71 16.91
N VAL A 138 -3.59 -14.28 15.73
CA VAL A 138 -4.11 -14.78 14.43
C VAL A 138 -3.18 -15.84 13.83
N PRO A 139 -3.71 -16.82 13.07
CA PRO A 139 -2.88 -17.84 12.40
C PRO A 139 -2.11 -17.30 11.19
N ASN A 140 -2.43 -16.09 10.73
CA ASN A 140 -1.74 -15.42 9.64
C ASN A 140 -0.24 -15.22 9.92
N ARG A 141 0.60 -15.55 8.94
CA ARG A 141 2.07 -15.38 9.04
C ARG A 141 2.43 -13.88 9.05
N PRO A 142 3.02 -13.34 10.14
CA PRO A 142 3.52 -11.97 10.16
C PRO A 142 4.76 -11.79 9.27
N ILE A 143 5.13 -10.54 8.98
CA ILE A 143 6.35 -10.19 8.23
C ILE A 143 7.45 -9.66 9.15
N PRO A 144 8.71 -10.11 9.03
CA PRO A 144 9.83 -9.53 9.78
C PRO A 144 10.13 -8.09 9.32
N MET A 145 10.45 -7.21 10.26
CA MET A 145 10.83 -5.82 9.98
C MET A 145 12.30 -5.70 9.57
N ALA A 146 12.63 -4.77 8.67
CA ALA A 146 13.99 -4.47 8.28
C ALA A 146 14.74 -3.67 9.37
N GLY A 147 15.96 -4.10 9.70
CA GLY A 147 16.83 -3.41 10.66
C GLY A 147 17.56 -2.20 10.06
N ARG A 148 18.16 -1.34 10.88
CA ARG A 148 18.81 -0.10 10.41
C ARG A 148 19.96 -0.31 9.42
N GLN A 149 20.63 -1.46 9.46
CA GLN A 149 21.72 -1.86 8.56
C GLN A 149 21.29 -2.86 7.48
N ASP A 150 19.97 -3.09 7.32
CA ASP A 150 19.45 -4.13 6.43
C ASP A 150 19.70 -3.77 4.95
N SER A 151 20.27 -4.72 4.20
CA SER A 151 20.51 -4.59 2.76
C SER A 151 19.25 -4.31 1.94
N ALA A 152 18.06 -4.60 2.51
CA ALA A 152 16.76 -4.25 1.96
C ALA A 152 16.58 -2.74 1.70
N TYR A 153 17.26 -1.88 2.45
CA TYR A 153 17.23 -0.42 2.26
C TYR A 153 18.12 0.11 1.12
N ARG A 154 18.89 -0.74 0.42
CA ARG A 154 19.74 -0.31 -0.70
C ARG A 154 18.89 0.24 -1.84
N ALA A 155 19.15 1.46 -2.26
CA ALA A 155 18.53 2.06 -3.44
C ALA A 155 18.75 1.20 -4.70
N GLY A 156 17.75 1.14 -5.57
CA GLY A 156 17.71 0.22 -6.71
C GLY A 156 17.22 -1.20 -6.39
N ASN A 157 17.04 -1.58 -5.11
CA ASN A 157 16.32 -2.80 -4.78
C ASN A 157 14.88 -2.72 -5.30
N ALA A 158 14.44 -3.79 -5.97
CA ALA A 158 13.04 -4.00 -6.27
C ALA A 158 12.24 -4.20 -4.97
N ALA A 159 11.12 -3.49 -4.87
CA ALA A 159 10.19 -3.50 -3.76
C ALA A 159 8.78 -3.75 -4.28
N THR A 160 7.89 -4.19 -3.39
CA THR A 160 6.46 -4.33 -3.68
C THR A 160 5.66 -3.62 -2.61
N VAL A 161 4.81 -2.68 -3.01
CA VAL A 161 3.81 -2.07 -2.13
C VAL A 161 2.47 -2.77 -2.31
N TYR A 162 1.71 -2.94 -1.22
CA TYR A 162 0.43 -3.65 -1.22
C TYR A 162 -0.69 -2.80 -0.60
N GLY A 163 -1.89 -2.95 -1.13
CA GLY A 163 -3.09 -2.36 -0.52
C GLY A 163 -4.36 -2.53 -1.37
N TRP A 164 -5.37 -1.74 -1.03
CA TRP A 164 -6.72 -1.77 -1.62
C TRP A 164 -7.17 -0.38 -2.10
N GLY A 165 -6.28 0.61 -2.04
CA GLY A 165 -6.58 2.03 -2.21
C GLY A 165 -7.07 2.43 -3.59
N ASP A 166 -7.11 3.73 -3.81
CA ASP A 166 -7.36 4.35 -5.10
C ASP A 166 -6.31 3.88 -6.12
N THR A 167 -6.80 3.61 -7.32
CA THR A 167 -6.07 2.89 -8.35
C THR A 167 -5.82 3.72 -9.60
N THR A 168 -6.45 4.89 -9.67
CA THR A 168 -6.30 5.89 -10.73
C THR A 168 -5.84 7.25 -10.21
N GLY A 169 -5.88 7.47 -8.89
CA GLY A 169 -5.71 8.80 -8.30
C GLY A 169 -6.94 9.70 -8.49
N GLY A 170 -8.09 9.10 -8.83
CA GLY A 170 -9.37 9.75 -9.11
C GLY A 170 -10.55 9.07 -8.40
N GLY A 171 -10.31 8.38 -7.29
CA GLY A 171 -11.34 7.74 -6.46
C GLY A 171 -11.81 6.35 -6.92
N SER A 172 -11.04 5.64 -7.74
CA SER A 172 -11.41 4.28 -8.19
C SER A 172 -10.72 3.25 -7.29
N TYR A 173 -11.42 2.73 -6.27
CA TYR A 173 -10.83 1.89 -5.22
C TYR A 173 -10.88 0.38 -5.50
N ALA A 174 -9.81 -0.35 -5.21
CA ALA A 174 -9.76 -1.79 -5.44
C ALA A 174 -10.66 -2.58 -4.46
N SER A 175 -11.44 -3.53 -4.99
CA SER A 175 -12.18 -4.52 -4.17
C SER A 175 -11.35 -5.74 -3.75
N ARG A 176 -10.21 -5.97 -4.40
CA ARG A 176 -9.25 -7.04 -4.09
C ARG A 176 -7.90 -6.44 -3.70
N LEU A 177 -7.10 -7.19 -2.94
CA LEU A 177 -5.74 -6.82 -2.58
C LEU A 177 -4.86 -6.76 -3.84
N ARG A 178 -4.02 -5.72 -3.91
CA ARG A 178 -3.17 -5.41 -5.06
C ARG A 178 -1.72 -5.28 -4.65
N ALA A 179 -0.82 -5.45 -5.61
CA ALA A 179 0.62 -5.32 -5.44
C ALA A 179 1.24 -4.57 -6.64
N ALA A 180 1.90 -3.43 -6.38
CA ALA A 180 2.65 -2.68 -7.38
C ALA A 180 4.16 -2.83 -7.18
N HIS A 181 4.89 -3.11 -8.26
CA HIS A 181 6.35 -3.20 -8.24
C HIS A 181 6.99 -1.83 -8.47
N VAL A 182 7.77 -1.39 -7.49
CA VAL A 182 8.46 -0.10 -7.41
C VAL A 182 9.91 -0.33 -6.96
N ASN A 183 10.80 0.65 -7.12
CA ASN A 183 12.18 0.52 -6.63
C ASN A 183 12.41 1.42 -5.42
N VAL A 184 13.21 0.97 -4.45
CA VAL A 184 13.72 1.84 -3.36
C VAL A 184 14.58 2.93 -3.99
N LEU A 185 14.33 4.19 -3.65
CA LEU A 185 15.03 5.34 -4.25
C LEU A 185 16.12 5.90 -3.30
N PRO A 186 17.18 6.54 -3.84
CA PRO A 186 18.15 7.25 -3.01
C PRO A 186 17.51 8.43 -2.27
N ASP A 187 17.92 8.68 -1.02
CA ASP A 187 17.45 9.81 -0.20
C ASP A 187 17.60 11.17 -0.92
N ALA A 188 18.62 11.33 -1.77
CA ALA A 188 18.85 12.54 -2.56
C ALA A 188 17.80 12.75 -3.68
N VAL A 189 17.07 11.71 -4.12
CA VAL A 189 15.92 11.86 -5.03
C VAL A 189 14.73 12.41 -4.25
N CYS A 190 14.45 11.82 -3.08
CA CYS A 190 13.41 12.27 -2.17
C CYS A 190 13.57 13.74 -1.75
N ALA A 191 14.78 14.12 -1.34
CA ALA A 191 15.08 15.48 -0.88
C ALA A 191 14.92 16.54 -1.99
N ARG A 192 15.12 16.18 -3.26
CA ARG A 192 14.82 17.06 -4.41
C ARG A 192 13.33 17.12 -4.75
N ALA A 193 12.59 16.01 -4.53
CA ALA A 193 11.15 15.96 -4.76
C ALA A 193 10.36 16.72 -3.66
N TYR A 194 10.88 16.75 -2.43
CA TYR A 194 10.23 17.31 -1.24
C TYR A 194 11.22 18.09 -0.35
N PRO A 195 11.68 19.28 -0.79
CA PRO A 195 12.73 20.05 -0.12
C PRO A 195 12.27 20.84 1.11
N GLY A 196 10.98 20.81 1.48
CA GLY A 196 10.39 21.68 2.49
C GLY A 196 9.56 22.82 1.90
N SER A 197 8.55 22.47 1.10
CA SER A 197 7.60 23.40 0.49
C SER A 197 6.14 22.98 0.80
N ALA A 198 5.16 23.53 0.07
CA ALA A 198 3.77 23.04 0.12
C ALA A 198 3.61 21.55 -0.23
N ASP A 199 4.61 20.93 -0.86
CA ASP A 199 4.66 19.48 -1.11
C ASP A 199 5.20 18.65 0.08
N GLY A 200 5.56 19.28 1.19
CA GLY A 200 6.13 18.63 2.37
C GLY A 200 7.68 18.62 2.43
N THR A 201 8.20 17.96 3.46
CA THR A 201 9.64 17.92 3.80
C THR A 201 10.11 16.47 3.97
N TYR A 202 11.03 16.00 3.13
CA TYR A 202 11.59 14.65 3.28
C TYR A 202 12.64 14.56 4.40
N LYS A 203 12.44 13.61 5.33
CA LYS A 203 13.33 13.36 6.47
C LYS A 203 13.96 11.96 6.39
N ALA A 204 15.12 11.84 5.74
CA ALA A 204 15.83 10.56 5.51
C ALA A 204 16.04 9.66 6.76
N ARG A 205 16.11 10.26 7.97
CA ARG A 205 16.28 9.54 9.24
C ARG A 205 15.06 8.66 9.60
N THR A 206 13.86 9.10 9.23
CA THR A 206 12.57 8.50 9.63
C THR A 206 11.73 8.04 8.45
N MET A 207 12.03 8.52 7.23
CA MET A 207 11.33 8.20 5.99
C MET A 207 12.24 7.46 5.00
N LEU A 208 11.65 6.77 4.01
CA LEU A 208 12.26 6.36 2.73
C LEU A 208 11.30 6.67 1.57
N CYS A 209 11.76 6.68 0.32
CA CYS A 209 10.86 6.66 -0.84
C CYS A 209 11.00 5.37 -1.65
N ALA A 210 9.90 5.01 -2.33
CA ALA A 210 9.91 4.06 -3.42
C ALA A 210 9.02 4.54 -4.55
N GLY A 211 9.34 4.17 -5.79
CA GLY A 211 8.51 4.50 -6.95
C GLY A 211 9.04 3.88 -8.25
N ALA A 212 8.28 4.01 -9.33
CA ALA A 212 8.77 3.71 -10.67
C ALA A 212 9.59 4.89 -11.24
N PRO A 213 10.80 4.68 -11.83
CA PRO A 213 11.65 5.77 -12.33
C PRO A 213 11.04 6.66 -13.43
N ARG A 214 9.94 6.22 -14.08
CA ARG A 214 9.19 6.99 -15.09
C ARG A 214 7.80 7.44 -14.61
N GLY A 215 7.51 7.31 -13.30
CA GLY A 215 6.14 7.40 -12.79
C GLY A 215 5.29 6.18 -13.20
N GLY A 216 3.97 6.29 -13.07
CA GLY A 216 3.00 5.28 -13.50
C GLY A 216 2.84 4.06 -12.59
N ARG A 217 3.54 4.00 -11.45
CA ARG A 217 3.30 3.05 -10.35
C ARG A 217 3.66 3.65 -9.00
N ASP A 218 2.74 3.54 -8.05
CA ASP A 218 2.86 4.08 -6.70
C ASP A 218 1.78 3.50 -5.77
N ALA A 219 1.86 3.83 -4.48
CA ALA A 219 0.73 3.74 -3.55
C ALA A 219 -0.23 4.92 -3.75
N CYS A 220 -1.47 4.82 -3.26
CA CYS A 220 -2.41 5.95 -3.28
C CYS A 220 -3.37 5.97 -2.08
N GLN A 221 -4.43 6.79 -2.17
CA GLN A 221 -5.39 7.03 -1.10
C GLN A 221 -5.99 5.73 -0.58
N GLY A 222 -5.92 5.47 0.72
CA GLY A 222 -6.37 4.22 1.33
C GLY A 222 -5.39 3.05 1.28
N ASP A 223 -4.23 3.17 0.63
CA ASP A 223 -3.08 2.27 0.87
C ASP A 223 -2.28 2.67 2.12
N SER A 224 -2.50 3.89 2.64
CA SER A 224 -1.89 4.45 3.85
C SER A 224 -1.78 3.46 5.01
N GLY A 225 -0.59 3.36 5.61
CA GLY A 225 -0.25 2.36 6.63
C GLY A 225 0.06 0.95 6.09
N GLY A 226 -0.22 0.67 4.82
CA GLY A 226 0.08 -0.59 4.15
C GLY A 226 1.58 -0.86 3.93
N PRO A 227 1.97 -2.11 3.63
CA PRO A 227 3.37 -2.52 3.62
C PRO A 227 4.11 -2.21 2.32
N LEU A 228 5.31 -1.62 2.45
CA LEU A 228 6.37 -1.70 1.44
C LEU A 228 7.34 -2.83 1.81
N VAL A 229 7.46 -3.82 0.93
CA VAL A 229 8.24 -5.05 1.17
C VAL A 229 9.42 -5.16 0.21
N VAL A 230 10.59 -5.50 0.74
CA VAL A 230 11.78 -5.89 -0.04
C VAL A 230 12.27 -7.24 0.48
N ARG A 231 12.48 -8.22 -0.42
CA ARG A 231 13.00 -9.56 -0.10
C ARG A 231 12.34 -10.23 1.12
N GLY A 232 11.02 -10.11 1.25
CA GLY A 232 10.24 -10.70 2.35
C GLY A 232 10.36 -9.96 3.70
N ARG A 233 10.91 -8.74 3.73
CA ARG A 233 11.02 -7.90 4.93
C ARG A 233 10.28 -6.59 4.74
N LEU A 234 9.59 -6.13 5.80
CA LEU A 234 8.93 -4.82 5.82
C LEU A 234 9.99 -3.71 5.92
N VAL A 235 10.14 -2.90 4.87
CA VAL A 235 11.06 -1.75 4.86
C VAL A 235 10.38 -0.44 5.23
N GLY A 236 9.06 -0.31 5.03
CA GLY A 236 8.30 0.83 5.52
C GLY A 236 6.79 0.72 5.36
N LEU A 237 6.09 1.71 5.89
CA LEU A 237 4.63 1.87 5.81
C LEU A 237 4.30 2.99 4.82
N VAL A 238 3.29 2.84 3.96
CA VAL A 238 2.78 3.93 3.11
C VAL A 238 2.38 5.12 4.01
N SER A 239 2.86 6.32 3.70
CA SER A 239 2.63 7.50 4.53
C SER A 239 2.08 8.69 3.73
N TRP A 240 2.80 9.20 2.73
CA TRP A 240 2.35 10.38 1.95
C TRP A 240 3.01 10.48 0.55
N GLY A 241 2.53 11.39 -0.29
CA GLY A 241 3.16 11.73 -1.58
C GLY A 241 2.30 12.65 -2.47
N THR A 242 2.92 13.61 -3.16
CA THR A 242 2.19 14.56 -4.05
C THR A 242 1.75 13.92 -5.37
N GLY A 243 0.54 13.38 -5.39
CA GLY A 243 -0.14 12.91 -6.61
C GLY A 243 0.42 11.58 -7.10
N CYS A 244 -0.26 10.51 -6.67
CA CYS A 244 0.13 9.12 -6.84
C CYS A 244 0.68 8.80 -8.24
N GLY A 245 1.92 8.32 -8.33
CA GLY A 245 2.55 7.89 -9.58
C GLY A 245 2.95 8.99 -10.55
N ARG A 246 2.88 10.27 -10.17
CA ARG A 246 3.39 11.38 -11.01
C ARG A 246 4.92 11.27 -11.19
N PRO A 247 5.46 11.44 -12.41
CA PRO A 247 6.90 11.50 -12.64
C PRO A 247 7.57 12.54 -11.73
N GLY A 248 8.67 12.14 -11.07
CA GLY A 248 9.42 13.00 -10.15
C GLY A 248 8.82 13.19 -8.75
N ARG A 249 7.63 12.64 -8.46
CA ARG A 249 6.98 12.68 -7.13
C ARG A 249 6.77 11.25 -6.60
N PRO A 250 7.78 10.63 -5.98
CA PRO A 250 7.67 9.25 -5.49
C PRO A 250 6.95 9.17 -4.13
N GLY A 251 6.16 8.12 -3.92
CA GLY A 251 5.59 7.82 -2.60
C GLY A 251 6.65 7.79 -1.49
N VAL A 252 6.30 8.38 -0.35
CA VAL A 252 7.11 8.48 0.86
C VAL A 252 6.52 7.56 1.93
N TYR A 253 7.41 6.85 2.61
CA TYR A 253 7.09 5.75 3.50
C TYR A 253 7.77 5.94 4.85
N THR A 254 7.06 5.67 5.95
CA THR A 254 7.68 5.64 7.29
C THR A 254 8.63 4.46 7.38
N ARG A 255 9.90 4.71 7.69
CA ARG A 255 10.99 3.72 7.65
C ARG A 255 10.86 2.71 8.79
N ALA A 256 10.66 1.43 8.47
CA ALA A 256 10.43 0.37 9.46
C ALA A 256 11.52 0.31 10.55
N SER A 257 12.79 0.51 10.19
CA SER A 257 13.91 0.54 11.15
C SER A 257 13.88 1.71 12.13
N ALA A 258 13.16 2.79 11.84
CA ALA A 258 13.00 3.93 12.74
C ALA A 258 11.89 3.70 13.79
N ILE A 259 10.87 2.91 13.43
CA ILE A 259 9.71 2.63 14.29
C ILE A 259 9.87 1.36 15.13
N LEU A 260 10.74 0.43 14.70
CA LEU A 260 10.98 -0.88 15.33
C LEU A 260 11.13 -0.84 16.87
N PRO A 261 11.89 0.07 17.50
CA PRO A 261 12.00 0.11 18.96
C PRO A 261 10.67 0.40 19.67
N ALA A 262 9.83 1.25 19.08
CA ALA A 262 8.53 1.59 19.63
C ALA A 262 7.45 0.54 19.31
N VAL A 263 7.62 -0.25 18.23
CA VAL A 263 6.85 -1.49 18.01
C VAL A 263 7.18 -2.51 19.09
N SER A 264 8.46 -2.74 19.38
CA SER A 264 8.90 -3.64 20.47
C SER A 264 8.39 -3.22 21.85
N ALA A 265 8.25 -1.91 22.10
CA ALA A 265 7.73 -1.39 23.37
C ALA A 265 6.19 -1.36 23.49
N ASN A 266 5.44 -1.47 22.38
CA ASN A 266 3.98 -1.25 22.38
C ASN A 266 3.13 -2.38 21.80
N GLY A 267 3.72 -3.36 21.09
CA GLY A 267 3.02 -4.54 20.62
C GLY A 267 2.56 -5.47 21.74
N ALA A 268 2.05 -6.65 21.37
CA ALA A 268 1.99 -7.77 22.30
C ALA A 268 3.42 -8.26 22.60
N GLY A 269 3.70 -8.48 23.89
CA GLY A 269 4.84 -9.28 24.36
C GLY A 269 4.54 -10.77 24.33
#